data_AF-A0A924TRX8-F1
#
_entry.id   AF-A0A924TRX8-F1
#
_cell.length_a   1.000
_cell.length_b   1.000
_cell.length_c   1.000
_cell.angle_alpha   90.00
_cell.angle_beta   90.00
_cell.angle_gamma   90.00
#
_symmetry.space_group_name_H-M   'P 1'
#
loop_
_entity.id
_entity.type
_entity.pdbx_description
1 polymer ?
#
loop_
_entity_poly.entity_id
_entity_poly.type
_entity_poly.pdbx_seq_one_letter_code
_entity_poly.pdbx_strand_id
1 'polypeptide(L)' 'MTSTTTTTPSLDIAGLETVYDSLASAIDQAGPAKAELFLVKLALLNAQALGDAQRFQHQVQAALQDL' A
#
# COMPACT_ATOMS: atom_id res chain seq x y z
N MET A 1 -27.43 9.40 22.52
CA MET A 1 -26.26 8.54 22.23
C MET A 1 -26.25 8.30 20.73
N THR A 2 -25.50 9.11 19.97
CA THR A 2 -25.38 8.97 18.51
C THR A 2 -24.09 8.23 18.21
N SER A 3 -24.20 6.97 17.79
CA SER A 3 -23.08 6.18 17.30
C SER A 3 -22.78 6.56 15.86
N THR A 4 -21.70 7.29 15.62
CA THR A 4 -21.15 7.53 14.28
C THR A 4 -20.32 6.33 13.85
N THR A 5 -20.89 5.47 13.01
CA THR A 5 -20.17 4.41 12.31
C THR A 5 -19.28 5.05 11.24
N THR A 6 -17.97 5.15 11.48
CA THR A 6 -16.98 5.54 10.47
C THR A 6 -16.78 4.41 9.47
N THR A 7 -17.49 4.46 8.35
CA THR A 7 -17.20 3.62 7.17
C THR A 7 -15.78 3.94 6.70
N THR A 8 -14.87 2.97 6.85
CA THR A 8 -13.51 3.10 6.33
C THR A 8 -13.60 3.04 4.80
N PRO A 9 -13.19 4.08 4.06
CA PRO A 9 -13.23 4.02 2.60
C PRO A 9 -12.21 2.97 2.11
N SER A 10 -12.69 1.98 1.38
CA SER A 10 -11.87 0.99 0.66
C SER A 10 -11.94 1.28 -0.84
N LEU A 11 -10.83 1.09 -1.55
CA LEU A 11 -10.81 1.15 -3.02
C LEU A 11 -11.68 0.03 -3.59
N ASP A 12 -12.40 0.33 -4.67
CA ASP A 12 -13.01 -0.68 -5.53
C ASP A 12 -11.97 -1.27 -6.49
N ILE A 13 -12.40 -2.23 -7.32
CA ILE A 13 -11.49 -2.95 -8.23
C ILE A 13 -10.82 -1.98 -9.22
N ALA A 14 -11.57 -1.03 -9.79
CA ALA A 14 -11.03 -0.03 -10.72
C ALA A 14 -9.99 0.87 -10.04
N GLY A 15 -10.23 1.26 -8.79
CA GLY A 15 -9.25 1.97 -7.97
C GLY A 15 -7.97 1.16 -7.74
N LEU A 16 -8.10 -0.15 -7.48
CA LEU A 16 -6.96 -1.04 -7.30
C LEU A 16 -6.16 -1.23 -8.60
N GLU A 17 -6.82 -1.38 -9.75
CA GLU A 17 -6.18 -1.46 -11.07
C GLU A 17 -5.37 -0.19 -11.37
N THR A 18 -5.93 0.99 -11.10
CA THR A 18 -5.23 2.27 -11.29
C THR A 18 -3.96 2.37 -10.44
N VAL A 19 -4.04 1.90 -9.19
CA VAL A 19 -2.88 1.85 -8.29
C VAL A 19 -1.85 0.86 -8.82
N TYR A 20 -2.27 -0.32 -9.27
CA TYR A 20 -1.37 -1.34 -9.83
C TYR A 20 -0.63 -0.83 -11.06
N ASP A 21 -1.31 -0.22 -12.03
CA ASP A 21 -0.70 0.36 -13.23
C ASP A 21 0.34 1.44 -12.88
N SER A 22 0.00 2.29 -11.90
CA SER A 22 0.91 3.32 -11.42
C SER A 22 2.17 2.73 -10.77
N LEU A 23 2.01 1.64 -10.00
CA LEU A 23 3.14 0.93 -9.38
C LEU A 23 4.02 0.26 -10.42
N ALA A 24 3.45 -0.43 -11.40
CA ALA A 24 4.18 -1.07 -12.49
C ALA A 24 5.05 -0.05 -13.24
N SER A 25 4.45 1.08 -13.64
CA SER A 25 5.19 2.15 -14.31
C SER A 25 6.30 2.75 -13.44
N ALA A 26 6.07 2.90 -12.14
CA ALA A 26 7.08 3.43 -11.23
C ALA A 26 8.25 2.46 -10.99
N ILE A 27 7.98 1.16 -10.92
CA ILE A 27 9.00 0.10 -10.81
C ILE A 27 9.88 0.10 -12.07
N ASP A 28 9.27 0.16 -13.26
CA ASP A 28 10.00 0.23 -14.53
C ASP A 28 10.91 1.47 -14.58
N GLN A 29 10.41 2.63 -14.13
CA GLN A 29 11.17 3.86 -14.05
C GLN A 29 12.33 3.81 -13.04
N ALA A 30 12.14 3.15 -11.90
CA ALA A 30 13.21 2.95 -10.92
C ALA A 30 14.31 2.02 -11.48
N GLY A 31 13.92 1.04 -12.29
CA GLY A 31 14.79 0.05 -12.88
C GLY A 31 15.22 -1.04 -11.89
N PRO A 32 15.76 -2.17 -12.38
CA PRO A 32 16.00 -3.37 -11.59
C PRO A 32 16.98 -3.15 -10.42
N ALA A 33 17.95 -2.25 -10.57
CA ALA A 33 18.92 -1.94 -9.51
C ALA A 33 18.33 -1.14 -8.33
N LYS A 34 17.16 -0.52 -8.50
CA LYS A 34 16.55 0.35 -7.49
C LYS A 34 15.11 0.00 -7.16
N ALA A 35 14.51 -0.99 -7.82
CA ALA A 35 13.11 -1.40 -7.61
C ALA A 35 12.83 -1.73 -6.14
N GLU A 36 13.67 -2.54 -5.50
CA GLU A 36 13.51 -2.88 -4.07
C GLU A 36 13.59 -1.65 -3.16
N LEU A 37 14.58 -0.77 -3.40
CA LEU A 37 14.74 0.47 -2.63
C LEU A 37 13.52 1.40 -2.80
N PHE A 38 12.99 1.49 -4.02
CA PHE A 38 11.76 2.23 -4.31
C PHE A 38 10.57 1.65 -3.54
N LEU A 39 10.35 0.33 -3.60
CA LEU A 39 9.24 -0.34 -2.94
C LEU A 39 9.31 -0.18 -1.42
N VAL A 40 10.50 -0.31 -0.82
CA VAL A 40 10.69 -0.06 0.62
C VAL A 40 10.39 1.40 0.96
N LYS A 41 10.87 2.35 0.17
CA LYS A 41 10.56 3.78 0.40
C LYS A 41 9.07 4.07 0.31
N LEU A 42 8.39 3.52 -0.70
CA LEU A 42 6.96 3.66 -0.88
C LEU A 42 6.18 3.04 0.29
N ALA A 43 6.56 1.84 0.72
CA ALA A 43 6.01 1.17 1.90
C ALA A 43 6.11 2.05 3.16
N LEU A 44 7.27 2.64 3.43
CA LEU A 44 7.48 3.53 4.58
C LEU A 44 6.63 4.81 4.50
N LEU A 45 6.49 5.40 3.31
CA LEU A 45 5.62 6.57 3.11
C LEU A 45 4.15 6.23 3.37
N ASN A 46 3.70 5.04 2.95
CA ASN A 46 2.34 4.56 3.22
C ASN A 46 2.13 4.24 4.70
N ALA A 47 3.11 3.64 5.39
CA ALA A 47 3.05 3.42 6.83
C ALA A 47 2.93 4.75 7.58
N GLN A 48 3.68 5.78 7.16
CA GLN A 48 3.60 7.12 7.73
C GLN A 48 2.23 7.78 7.49
N ALA A 49 1.67 7.63 6.29
CA ALA A 49 0.34 8.15 5.94
C ALA A 49 -0.79 7.40 6.66
N LEU A 50 -0.63 6.09 6.88
CA LEU A 50 -1.55 5.26 7.65
C LEU A 50 -1.55 5.65 9.14
N GLY A 51 -0.40 6.05 9.69
CA GLY A 51 -0.26 6.45 11.09
C GLY A 51 -0.39 5.29 12.09
N ASP A 52 -0.42 4.04 11.61
CA ASP A 52 -0.58 2.83 12.42
C ASP A 52 0.44 1.76 12.02
N ALA A 53 1.48 1.62 12.85
CA ALA A 53 2.56 0.68 12.61
C ALA A 53 2.13 -0.79 12.77
N GLN A 54 1.18 -1.10 13.65
CA GLN A 54 0.70 -2.47 13.87
C GLN A 54 -0.12 -2.94 12.68
N ARG A 55 -1.02 -2.08 12.19
CA ARG A 55 -1.79 -2.38 10.97
C ARG A 55 -0.89 -2.53 9.75
N PHE A 56 0.13 -1.70 9.61
CA PHE A 56 1.11 -1.85 8.53
C PHE A 56 1.88 -3.18 8.62
N GLN A 57 2.35 -3.56 9.81
CA GLN A 57 3.01 -4.86 10.02
C GLN A 57 2.08 -6.02 9.62
N HIS A 58 0.82 -5.99 10.06
CA HIS A 58 -0.16 -7.00 9.65
C HIS A 58 -0.30 -7.09 8.13
N GLN A 59 -0.30 -5.96 7.41
CA GLN A 59 -0.33 -5.95 5.93
C GLN A 59 0.92 -6.57 5.31
N VAL A 60 2.11 -6.33 5.88
CA VAL A 60 3.35 -6.98 5.44
C VAL A 60 3.25 -8.50 5.60
N GLN A 61 2.78 -8.97 6.75
CA GLN A 61 2.59 -10.41 6.99
C GLN A 61 1.54 -11.01 6.05
N ALA A 62 0.45 -10.29 5.75
CA ALA A 62 -0.55 -10.74 4.77
C ALA A 62 0.06 -10.88 3.37
N ALA A 63 0.81 -9.87 2.91
CA ALA A 63 1.48 -9.90 1.61
C ALA A 63 2.49 -11.06 1.49
N LEU A 64 3.19 -11.40 2.58
CA LEU A 64 4.14 -12.52 2.60
C LEU A 64 3.47 -13.90 2.45
N GLN A 65 2.19 -14.04 2.81
CA GLN A 65 1.46 -15.31 2.73
C GLN A 65 0.87 -15.59 1.34
N ASP A 66 0.74 -14.55 0.51
CA ASP A 66 0.04 -14.58 -0.80
C ASP A 66 1.00 -14.29 -1.97
N LEU A 67 2.30 -14.54 -1.76
CA LEU A 67 3.38 -14.26 -2.71
C LEU A 67 3.49 -15.28 -3.85
#